data_AF-A0A2E8YFR7-F1
#
_entry.id   AF-A0A2E8YFR7-F1
#
_cell.length_a   1.000
_cell.length_b   1.000
_cell.length_c   1.000
_cell.angle_alpha   90.00
_cell.angle_beta   90.00
_cell.angle_gamma   90.00
#
_symmetry.space_group_name_H-M   'P 1'
#
loop_
_entity.id
_entity.type
_entity.pdbx_description
1 polymer ?
#
loop_
_entity_poly.entity_id
_entity_poly.type
_entity_poly.pdbx_seq_one_letter_code
_entity_poly.pdbx_strand_id
1 'polypeptide(L)'
;MTAAVTPQVVQDPLATGAHGPALVRVLGGWFLLGAHREDPEREPDEFPRVRVEFSEDFLVGATEVTVAQFGQFVMPSNYVTDAETTGCAIWNYGRLRHSYEATWRDIPGRDRDVLHPVVCVSWHDAQAYVGWLREQTGNRCGLPTEAEWEYAARWCWHSSILGTRAATRL
;
A
#
# COMPACT_ATOMS: atom_id res chain seq x y z
N MET A 1 -4.30 30.35 13.26
CA MET A 1 -5.00 29.05 13.42
C MET A 1 -4.99 28.37 12.07
N THR A 2 -4.05 27.45 11.83
CA THR A 2 -4.07 26.60 10.62
C THR A 2 -5.13 25.53 10.84
N ALA A 3 -6.16 25.52 10.02
CA ALA A 3 -7.13 24.42 10.02
C ALA A 3 -6.36 23.14 9.65
N ALA A 4 -6.53 22.08 10.45
CA ALA A 4 -6.07 20.76 10.07
C ALA A 4 -6.78 20.38 8.77
N VAL A 5 -6.02 20.20 7.69
CA VAL A 5 -6.57 19.65 6.45
C VAL A 5 -6.81 18.17 6.72
N THR A 6 -8.08 17.80 6.91
CA THR A 6 -8.45 16.38 6.99
C THR A 6 -8.11 15.74 5.64
N PRO A 7 -7.34 14.64 5.59
CA PRO A 7 -7.07 13.96 4.34
C PRO A 7 -8.41 13.50 3.75
N GLN A 8 -8.66 13.90 2.50
CA GLN A 8 -9.85 13.47 1.78
C GLN A 8 -9.70 11.98 1.44
N VAL A 9 -10.56 11.15 2.03
CA VAL A 9 -10.67 9.73 1.70
C VAL A 9 -11.53 9.60 0.44
N VAL A 10 -10.99 8.94 -0.58
CA VAL A 10 -11.67 8.61 -1.83
C VAL A 10 -11.86 7.09 -1.88
N GLN A 11 -13.06 6.64 -2.24
CA GLN A 11 -13.35 5.23 -2.44
C GLN A 11 -14.09 5.05 -3.75
N ASP A 12 -13.47 4.33 -4.69
CA ASP A 12 -14.07 4.08 -5.99
C ASP A 12 -15.16 3.01 -5.88
N PRO A 13 -16.33 3.21 -6.50
CA PRO A 13 -17.28 2.14 -6.69
C PRO A 13 -16.71 1.10 -7.68
N LEU A 14 -16.96 -0.17 -7.41
CA LEU A 14 -16.60 -1.27 -8.30
C LEU A 14 -17.82 -1.65 -9.15
N ALA A 15 -17.59 -2.22 -10.33
CA ALA A 15 -18.68 -2.70 -11.19
C ALA A 15 -19.54 -3.81 -10.54
N THR A 16 -19.02 -4.48 -9.50
CA THR A 16 -19.75 -5.44 -8.66
C THR A 16 -20.77 -4.79 -7.71
N GLY A 17 -20.79 -3.47 -7.58
CA GLY A 17 -21.62 -2.72 -6.63
C GLY A 17 -21.01 -2.59 -5.23
N ALA A 18 -19.83 -3.17 -4.99
CA ALA A 18 -19.04 -2.94 -3.78
C ALA A 18 -18.15 -1.69 -3.91
N HIS A 19 -17.40 -1.37 -2.86
CA HIS A 19 -16.38 -0.32 -2.87
C HIS A 19 -14.98 -0.92 -2.88
N GLY A 20 -14.08 -0.28 -3.63
CA GLY A 20 -12.65 -0.56 -3.59
C GLY A 20 -11.98 -0.09 -2.30
N PRO A 21 -10.65 -0.23 -2.22
CA PRO A 21 -9.88 0.28 -1.09
C PRO A 21 -10.08 1.78 -0.87
N ALA A 22 -10.05 2.19 0.39
CA ALA A 22 -9.96 3.61 0.74
C ALA A 22 -8.61 4.15 0.30
N LEU A 23 -8.64 5.25 -0.45
CA LEU A 23 -7.47 5.96 -0.92
C LEU A 23 -7.40 7.32 -0.23
N VAL A 24 -6.19 7.77 0.08
CA VAL A 24 -5.93 9.13 0.58
C VAL A 24 -5.07 9.89 -0.40
N ARG A 25 -5.35 11.19 -0.54
CA ARG A 25 -4.56 12.10 -1.36
C ARG A 25 -3.26 12.47 -0.66
N VAL A 26 -2.16 12.20 -1.34
CA VAL A 26 -0.81 12.64 -1.00
C VAL A 26 -0.48 13.82 -1.92
N LEU A 27 -0.17 14.99 -1.34
CA LEU A 27 0.15 16.16 -2.15
C LEU A 27 1.57 16.05 -2.71
N GLY A 28 1.74 16.52 -3.94
CA GLY A 28 3.01 16.67 -4.60
C GLY A 28 3.97 17.53 -3.77
N GLY A 29 5.26 17.33 -4.01
CA GLY A 29 6.34 17.90 -3.23
C GLY A 29 7.61 17.11 -3.43
N TRP A 30 8.59 17.32 -2.56
CA TRP A 30 9.85 16.61 -2.64
C TRP A 30 10.27 16.09 -1.28
N PHE A 31 11.07 15.04 -1.28
CA PHE A 31 11.71 14.51 -0.09
C PHE A 31 13.06 13.88 -0.43
N LEU A 32 13.76 13.44 0.60
CA LEU A 32 14.98 12.67 0.47
C LEU A 32 14.67 11.21 0.79
N LEU A 33 14.60 10.38 -0.28
CA LEU A 33 14.46 8.93 -0.23
C LEU A 33 15.67 8.29 0.46
N GLY A 34 15.46 7.21 1.21
CA GLY A 34 16.50 6.49 1.93
C GLY A 34 16.75 7.02 3.35
N ALA A 35 17.66 6.38 4.06
CA ALA A 35 17.88 6.60 5.49
C ALA A 35 18.84 7.74 5.82
N HIS A 36 18.70 8.31 7.02
CA HIS A 36 19.66 9.29 7.52
C HIS A 36 21.00 8.61 7.82
N ARG A 37 22.12 9.31 7.58
CA ARG A 37 23.47 8.74 7.80
C ARG A 37 23.72 8.27 9.24
N GLU A 38 23.02 8.87 10.20
CA GLU A 38 23.15 8.59 11.63
C GLU A 38 22.08 7.61 12.15
N ASP A 39 21.19 7.12 11.29
CA ASP A 39 20.20 6.12 11.68
C ASP A 39 20.91 4.81 12.07
N PRO A 40 20.74 4.30 13.30
CA PRO A 40 21.42 3.09 13.75
C PRO A 40 20.86 1.80 13.14
N GLU A 41 19.64 1.82 12.59
CA GLU A 41 18.98 0.66 11.98
C GLU A 41 19.14 0.63 10.45
N ARG A 42 19.87 1.61 9.88
CA ARG A 42 20.05 1.72 8.43
C ARG A 42 20.83 0.55 7.84
N GLU A 43 20.44 0.17 6.63
CA GLU A 43 21.13 -0.83 5.83
C GLU A 43 21.94 -0.20 4.67
N PRO A 44 22.93 -0.92 4.10
CA PRO A 44 23.79 -0.38 3.04
C PRO A 44 23.06 0.04 1.76
N ASP A 45 21.95 -0.61 1.43
CA ASP A 45 21.12 -0.36 0.24
C ASP A 45 20.18 0.85 0.39
N GLU A 46 20.09 1.43 1.59
CA GLU A 46 19.31 2.65 1.85
C GLU A 46 20.11 3.95 1.55
N PHE A 47 21.29 3.83 0.90
CA PHE A 47 22.21 4.93 0.56
C PHE A 47 22.59 4.99 -0.94
N PRO A 48 22.96 6.19 -1.44
CA PRO A 48 22.88 7.48 -0.76
C PRO A 48 21.44 7.99 -0.71
N ARG A 49 21.14 8.96 0.15
CA ARG A 49 19.85 9.64 0.08
C ARG A 49 19.72 10.36 -1.26
N VAL A 50 18.60 10.14 -1.94
CA VAL A 50 18.30 10.73 -3.24
C VAL A 50 17.13 11.69 -3.09
N ARG A 51 17.25 12.91 -3.66
CA ARG A 51 16.11 13.82 -3.75
C ARG A 51 15.14 13.32 -4.81
N VAL A 52 13.89 13.07 -4.40
CA VAL A 52 12.78 12.71 -5.29
C VAL A 52 11.74 13.82 -5.23
N GLU A 53 11.14 14.15 -6.37
CA GLU A 53 10.15 15.20 -6.52
C GLU A 53 8.93 14.67 -7.28
N PHE A 54 7.76 14.85 -6.70
CA PHE A 54 6.44 14.56 -7.27
C PHE A 54 5.81 15.90 -7.68
N SER A 55 5.70 16.14 -8.98
CA SER A 55 5.11 17.38 -9.52
C SER A 55 3.58 17.44 -9.41
N GLU A 56 2.95 16.29 -9.17
CA GLU A 56 1.51 16.13 -9.08
C GLU A 56 1.15 15.37 -7.80
N ASP A 57 -0.09 15.55 -7.38
CA ASP A 57 -0.66 14.76 -6.29
C ASP A 57 -1.00 13.36 -6.77
N PHE A 58 -1.00 12.40 -5.84
CA PHE A 58 -1.41 11.04 -6.14
C PHE A 58 -2.26 10.47 -5.01
N LEU A 59 -2.91 9.35 -5.30
CA LEU A 59 -3.73 8.60 -4.36
C LEU A 59 -3.00 7.31 -3.96
N VAL A 60 -3.02 6.98 -2.68
CA VAL A 60 -2.46 5.73 -2.14
C VAL A 60 -3.44 5.09 -1.18
N GLY A 61 -3.39 3.76 -1.06
CA GLY A 61 -4.18 3.02 -0.07
C GLY A 61 -4.01 3.61 1.33
N ALA A 62 -5.13 3.93 1.99
CA ALA A 62 -5.15 4.39 3.37
C ALA A 62 -4.74 3.29 4.36
N THR A 63 -4.95 2.04 3.96
CA THR A 63 -4.55 0.82 4.67
C THR A 63 -4.00 -0.18 3.66
N GLU A 64 -3.38 -1.25 4.15
CA GLU A 64 -3.16 -2.45 3.36
C GLU A 64 -4.50 -3.02 2.84
N VAL A 65 -4.42 -3.75 1.72
CA VAL A 65 -5.57 -4.44 1.16
C VAL A 65 -6.05 -5.51 2.14
N THR A 66 -7.34 -5.51 2.46
CA THR A 66 -7.91 -6.45 3.42
C THR A 66 -8.26 -7.80 2.79
N VAL A 67 -8.45 -8.82 3.62
CA VAL A 67 -8.96 -10.12 3.17
C VAL A 67 -10.31 -9.99 2.45
N ALA A 68 -11.21 -9.14 2.95
CA ALA A 68 -12.50 -8.86 2.31
C ALA A 68 -12.32 -8.28 0.90
N GLN A 69 -11.45 -7.28 0.76
CA GLN A 69 -11.20 -6.60 -0.52
C GLN A 69 -10.53 -7.52 -1.54
N PHE A 70 -9.54 -8.30 -1.11
CA PHE A 70 -8.89 -9.29 -1.98
C PHE A 70 -9.87 -10.42 -2.37
N GLY A 71 -10.77 -10.81 -1.46
CA GLY A 71 -11.82 -11.79 -1.74
C GLY A 71 -12.79 -11.36 -2.85
N GLN A 72 -13.06 -10.06 -3.01
CA GLN A 72 -13.88 -9.54 -4.12
C GLN A 72 -13.24 -9.78 -5.49
N PHE A 73 -11.91 -9.84 -5.55
CA PHE A 73 -11.16 -10.20 -6.75
C PHE A 73 -11.15 -11.70 -6.97
N VAL A 74 -10.73 -12.48 -5.96
CA VAL A 74 -10.46 -13.90 -6.14
C VAL A 74 -11.72 -14.73 -6.35
N MET A 75 -12.79 -14.44 -5.60
CA MET A 75 -13.98 -15.31 -5.59
C MET A 75 -14.72 -15.33 -6.93
N PRO A 76 -14.97 -14.21 -7.63
CA PRO A 76 -15.66 -14.22 -8.92
C PRO A 76 -14.78 -14.67 -10.09
N SER A 77 -13.46 -14.44 -10.01
CA SER A 77 -12.52 -14.77 -11.08
C SER A 77 -12.04 -16.22 -11.04
N ASN A 78 -12.26 -16.94 -9.93
CA ASN A 78 -11.61 -18.22 -9.62
C ASN A 78 -10.08 -18.14 -9.75
N TYR A 79 -9.50 -16.97 -9.46
CA TYR A 79 -8.06 -16.78 -9.46
C TYR A 79 -7.40 -17.72 -8.43
N VAL A 80 -6.29 -18.33 -8.81
CA VAL A 80 -5.48 -19.19 -7.93
C VAL A 80 -4.21 -18.44 -7.61
N THR A 81 -4.01 -18.14 -6.33
CA THR A 81 -2.82 -17.42 -5.86
C THR A 81 -1.57 -18.28 -5.93
N ASP A 82 -0.40 -17.63 -5.99
CA ASP A 82 0.87 -18.33 -5.91
C ASP A 82 0.95 -19.16 -4.62
N ALA A 83 0.45 -18.65 -3.48
CA ALA A 83 0.44 -19.38 -2.22
C ALA A 83 -0.41 -20.67 -2.25
N GLU A 84 -1.47 -20.72 -3.06
CA GLU A 84 -2.26 -21.95 -3.26
C GLU A 84 -1.54 -23.00 -4.11
N THR A 85 -0.50 -22.61 -4.85
CA THR A 85 0.29 -23.51 -5.71
C THR A 85 1.63 -23.89 -5.04
N THR A 86 2.32 -22.91 -4.48
CA THR A 86 3.69 -23.06 -3.97
C THR A 86 3.77 -23.01 -2.46
N GLY A 87 2.71 -22.64 -1.75
CA GLY A 87 2.71 -22.42 -0.30
C GLY A 87 3.15 -21.01 0.11
N CYS A 88 3.16 -20.78 1.42
CA CYS A 88 3.45 -19.49 2.04
C CYS A 88 4.43 -19.63 3.22
N ALA A 89 5.28 -18.62 3.40
CA ALA A 89 6.14 -18.52 4.57
C ALA A 89 5.37 -17.93 5.76
N ILE A 90 5.25 -18.71 6.84
CA ILE A 90 4.55 -18.31 8.08
C ILE A 90 5.49 -18.32 9.28
N TRP A 91 5.34 -17.35 10.17
CA TRP A 91 6.09 -17.31 11.43
C TRP A 91 5.51 -18.30 12.46
N ASN A 92 6.20 -19.37 12.78
CA ASN A 92 5.68 -20.36 13.73
C ASN A 92 6.77 -20.86 14.67
N TYR A 93 6.47 -20.85 15.98
CA TYR A 93 7.38 -21.22 17.06
C TYR A 93 8.74 -20.49 16.99
N GLY A 94 8.71 -19.17 16.81
CA GLY A 94 9.91 -18.31 16.83
C GLY A 94 10.80 -18.41 15.60
N ARG A 95 10.32 -18.98 14.49
CA ARG A 95 11.05 -19.00 13.22
C ARG A 95 10.13 -18.96 12.01
N LEU A 96 10.64 -18.46 10.89
CA LEU A 96 9.95 -18.53 9.61
C LEU A 96 9.93 -19.99 9.11
N ARG A 97 8.77 -20.46 8.66
CA ARG A 97 8.57 -21.80 8.12
C ARG A 97 7.73 -21.76 6.86
N HIS A 98 8.08 -22.61 5.91
CA HIS A 98 7.25 -22.80 4.72
C HIS A 98 6.06 -23.72 5.05
N SER A 99 4.85 -23.32 4.64
CA SER A 99 3.61 -24.08 4.81
C SER A 99 2.86 -24.15 3.49
N TYR A 100 2.55 -25.36 3.03
CA TYR A 100 1.71 -25.60 1.85
C TYR A 100 0.21 -25.49 2.16
N GLU A 101 -0.17 -25.44 3.44
CA GLU A 101 -1.55 -25.30 3.88
C GLU A 101 -1.95 -23.84 4.07
N ALA A 102 -0.97 -22.94 4.23
CA ALA A 102 -1.22 -21.52 4.44
C ALA A 102 -1.50 -20.81 3.11
N THR A 103 -2.66 -20.16 3.03
CA THR A 103 -3.14 -19.42 1.85
C THR A 103 -3.61 -18.03 2.25
N TRP A 104 -4.05 -17.24 1.27
CA TRP A 104 -4.68 -15.95 1.54
C TRP A 104 -6.03 -16.07 2.28
N ARG A 105 -6.71 -17.22 2.22
CA ARG A 105 -7.98 -17.48 2.92
C ARG A 105 -7.77 -17.95 4.35
N ASP A 106 -6.81 -18.84 4.56
CA ASP A 106 -6.62 -19.51 5.84
C ASP A 106 -5.15 -19.67 6.19
N ILE A 107 -4.84 -19.50 7.47
CA ILE A 107 -3.51 -19.75 8.02
C ILE A 107 -3.68 -20.71 9.21
N PRO A 108 -3.15 -21.94 9.14
CA PRO A 108 -3.35 -22.93 10.18
C PRO A 108 -3.03 -22.40 11.59
N GLY A 109 -4.01 -22.53 12.49
CA GLY A 109 -3.87 -22.15 13.91
C GLY A 109 -3.89 -20.65 14.17
N ARG A 110 -4.45 -19.84 13.28
CA ARG A 110 -4.60 -18.39 13.48
C ARG A 110 -5.99 -17.90 13.12
N ASP A 111 -6.53 -17.03 13.95
CA ASP A 111 -7.75 -16.30 13.63
C ASP A 111 -7.46 -15.23 12.57
N ARG A 112 -8.38 -15.11 11.60
CA ARG A 112 -8.34 -14.11 10.53
C ARG A 112 -9.64 -13.34 10.51
N ASP A 113 -9.55 -12.04 10.76
CA ASP A 113 -10.64 -11.10 10.51
C ASP A 113 -10.62 -10.69 9.03
N VAL A 114 -11.80 -10.47 8.44
CA VAL A 114 -11.95 -10.00 7.06
C VAL A 114 -11.39 -8.59 6.84
N LEU A 115 -11.23 -7.81 7.91
CA LEU A 115 -10.64 -6.48 7.92
C LEU A 115 -9.11 -6.49 8.12
N HIS A 116 -8.52 -7.64 8.46
CA HIS A 116 -7.06 -7.75 8.54
C HIS A 116 -6.42 -7.69 7.14
N PRO A 117 -5.15 -7.26 7.06
CA PRO A 117 -4.40 -7.30 5.82
C PRO A 117 -4.41 -8.70 5.21
N VAL A 118 -4.59 -8.77 3.90
CA VAL A 118 -4.35 -10.01 3.17
C VAL A 118 -2.85 -10.32 3.20
N VAL A 119 -2.52 -11.57 3.52
CA VAL A 119 -1.15 -12.10 3.55
C VAL A 119 -1.14 -13.41 2.79
N CYS A 120 0.06 -13.99 2.59
CA CYS A 120 0.25 -15.12 1.68
C CYS A 120 -0.20 -14.77 0.26
N VAL A 121 0.19 -13.58 -0.19
CA VAL A 121 0.01 -13.08 -1.54
C VAL A 121 1.39 -12.74 -2.09
N SER A 122 1.67 -13.16 -3.32
CA SER A 122 2.92 -12.82 -3.98
C SER A 122 2.85 -11.43 -4.63
N TRP A 123 3.99 -10.98 -5.16
CA TRP A 123 4.00 -9.80 -6.02
C TRP A 123 3.15 -10.00 -7.28
N HIS A 124 3.11 -11.21 -7.86
CA HIS A 124 2.26 -11.50 -9.02
C HIS A 124 0.77 -11.41 -8.67
N ASP A 125 0.37 -11.94 -7.51
CA ASP A 125 -1.00 -11.85 -7.01
C ASP A 125 -1.41 -10.40 -6.80
N ALA A 126 -0.52 -9.59 -6.23
CA ALA A 126 -0.74 -8.16 -6.04
C ALA A 126 -0.91 -7.42 -7.38
N GLN A 127 -0.09 -7.75 -8.40
CA GLN A 127 -0.21 -7.20 -9.74
C GLN A 127 -1.52 -7.61 -10.43
N ALA A 128 -1.94 -8.87 -10.27
CA ALA A 128 -3.21 -9.35 -10.79
C ALA A 128 -4.41 -8.62 -10.15
N TYR A 129 -4.35 -8.41 -8.83
CA TYR A 129 -5.37 -7.66 -8.09
C TYR A 129 -5.50 -6.21 -8.57
N VAL A 130 -4.38 -5.48 -8.73
CA VAL A 130 -4.46 -4.10 -9.26
C VAL A 130 -4.90 -4.08 -10.72
N GLY A 131 -4.54 -5.10 -11.52
CA GLY A 131 -5.07 -5.28 -12.87
C GLY A 131 -6.60 -5.39 -12.89
N TRP A 132 -7.15 -6.25 -12.04
CA TRP A 132 -8.60 -6.36 -11.85
C TRP A 132 -9.23 -5.07 -11.35
N LEU A 133 -8.62 -4.36 -10.38
CA LEU A 133 -9.14 -3.07 -9.92
C LEU A 133 -9.24 -2.02 -11.05
N ARG A 134 -8.27 -2.00 -11.98
CA ARG A 134 -8.34 -1.11 -13.17
C ARG A 134 -9.56 -1.43 -14.00
N GLU A 135 -9.86 -2.70 -14.21
CA GLU A 135 -11.03 -3.13 -14.98
C GLU A 135 -12.34 -2.77 -14.28
N GLN A 136 -12.39 -2.88 -12.95
CA GLN A 136 -13.59 -2.56 -12.17
C GLN A 136 -13.91 -1.07 -12.10
N THR A 137 -12.88 -0.22 -12.07
CA THR A 137 -13.03 1.22 -11.81
C THR A 137 -12.87 2.07 -13.08
N GLY A 138 -12.18 1.57 -14.10
CA GLY A 138 -11.73 2.35 -15.25
C GLY A 138 -10.59 3.32 -14.91
N ASN A 139 -10.13 3.35 -13.66
CA ASN A 139 -9.06 4.24 -13.19
C ASN A 139 -7.68 3.64 -13.45
N ARG A 140 -6.68 4.52 -13.52
CA ARG A 140 -5.27 4.12 -13.49
C ARG A 140 -4.85 3.86 -12.04
N CYS A 141 -4.98 2.62 -11.56
CA CYS A 141 -4.42 2.21 -10.27
C CYS A 141 -3.17 1.32 -10.46
N GLY A 142 -2.38 1.06 -9.43
CA GLY A 142 -1.17 0.23 -9.54
C GLY A 142 -0.52 0.04 -8.17
N LEU A 143 0.50 -0.80 -8.09
CA LEU A 143 1.36 -0.84 -6.91
C LEU A 143 2.16 0.46 -6.83
N PRO A 144 2.34 1.04 -5.63
CA PRO A 144 3.20 2.20 -5.47
C PRO A 144 4.63 1.82 -5.83
N THR A 145 5.34 2.76 -6.45
CA THR A 145 6.80 2.71 -6.50
C THR A 145 7.36 2.81 -5.08
N GLU A 146 8.59 2.35 -4.88
CA GLU A 146 9.28 2.49 -3.60
C GLU A 146 9.30 3.96 -3.14
N ALA A 147 9.54 4.89 -4.06
CA ALA A 147 9.56 6.31 -3.75
C ALA A 147 8.19 6.87 -3.35
N GLU A 148 7.11 6.46 -4.03
CA GLU A 148 5.75 6.84 -3.63
C GLU A 148 5.40 6.26 -2.25
N TRP A 149 5.78 5.01 -1.99
CA TRP A 149 5.54 4.35 -0.72
C TRP A 149 6.26 5.04 0.44
N GLU A 150 7.58 5.29 0.31
CA GLU A 150 8.35 5.96 1.37
C GLU A 150 7.89 7.41 1.57
N TYR A 151 7.57 8.12 0.48
CA TYR A 151 7.04 9.49 0.57
C TYR A 151 5.72 9.53 1.34
N ALA A 152 4.79 8.62 1.02
CA ALA A 152 3.51 8.49 1.71
C ALA A 152 3.66 8.05 3.17
N ALA A 153 4.54 7.09 3.47
CA ALA A 153 4.79 6.60 4.82
C ALA A 153 5.42 7.69 5.72
N ARG A 154 6.27 8.55 5.16
CA ARG A 154 6.87 9.70 5.85
C ARG A 154 5.95 10.91 5.92
N TRP A 155 4.87 10.93 5.13
CA TRP A 155 4.03 12.11 4.93
C TRP A 155 3.27 12.56 6.17
N CYS A 156 3.11 11.69 7.16
CA CYS A 156 2.62 12.03 8.50
C CYS A 156 3.48 13.06 9.26
N TRP A 157 4.63 13.47 8.72
CA TRP A 157 5.50 14.50 9.32
C TRP A 157 5.39 15.92 8.71
N HIS A 158 4.81 16.11 7.52
CA HIS A 158 4.92 17.40 6.80
C HIS A 158 3.67 18.28 6.81
N SER A 159 2.54 17.81 7.33
CA SER A 159 1.34 18.65 7.53
C SER A 159 1.52 19.76 8.58
N SER A 160 2.65 19.77 9.30
CA SER A 160 3.07 20.85 10.21
C SER A 160 4.23 21.72 9.69
N ILE A 161 4.94 21.34 8.61
CA ILE A 161 6.18 22.00 8.18
C ILE A 161 6.08 22.74 6.83
N LEU A 162 5.14 22.39 5.95
CA LEU A 162 4.89 23.22 4.77
C LEU A 162 3.91 24.34 5.11
N GLY A 163 4.44 25.31 5.86
CA GLY A 163 3.94 26.67 5.81
C GLY A 163 3.82 27.08 4.35
N THR A 164 2.62 27.48 3.96
CA THR A 164 2.27 28.03 2.67
C THR A 164 3.27 29.15 2.34
N ARG A 165 4.32 28.84 1.58
CA ARG A 165 5.08 29.89 0.90
C ARG A 165 4.25 30.28 -0.31
N ALA A 166 3.35 31.23 -0.05
CA ALA A 166 2.86 32.15 -1.06
C ALA A 166 4.07 32.61 -1.89
N ALA A 167 4.11 32.19 -3.15
CA ALA A 167 4.93 32.84 -4.15
C ALA A 167 4.28 34.19 -4.47
N THR A 168 4.50 35.19 -3.61
CA THR A 168 4.34 36.58 -4.02
C THR A 168 5.56 36.93 -4.87
N ARG A 169 5.38 36.99 -6.19
CA ARG A 169 6.27 37.77 -7.06
C ARG A 169 5.92 39.25 -6.88
N LEU A 170 6.92 40.04 -6.52
CA LEU A 170 7.24 41.26 -7.27
C LEU A 170 8.50 40.95 -8.06
#